data_AF-E3JS57-F1
#
_entry.id   AF-E3JS57-F1
#
_cell.length_a   1.000
_cell.length_b   1.000
_cell.length_c   1.000
_cell.angle_alpha   90.00
_cell.angle_beta   90.00
_cell.angle_gamma   90.00
#
_symmetry.space_group_name_H-M   'P 1'
#
loop_
_entity.id
_entity.type
_entity.pdbx_description
1 polymer ?
#
loop_
_entity_poly.entity_id
_entity_poly.type
_entity_poly.pdbx_seq_one_letter_code
_entity_poly.pdbx_strand_id
1 'polypeptide(L)'
;MMIRVQDVVWISGCGSESKRSCQPPIRVLQRALVLGDAIWIAVHCDSQHEVVLDLIVKRKRLDDLCASIKDNRFEEQKARLKLSGLRDPIYLVKAYNTQSNLESYGQMIYTSKFETMLLNNFQLKATPDWKASVEFLVRRSEVLRDLHQPIPGGVQGQGPWRDDCGDDGLG
;
A
#
# COMPACT_ATOMS: atom_id res chain seq x y z
N MET A 1 -9.83 -7.57 19.27
CA MET A 1 -8.82 -6.56 18.91
C MET A 1 -9.45 -5.64 17.87
N MET A 2 -9.69 -4.36 18.19
CA MET A 2 -10.15 -3.37 17.21
C MET A 2 -8.93 -2.65 16.66
N ILE A 3 -8.69 -2.83 15.36
CA ILE A 3 -7.61 -2.20 14.63
C ILE A 3 -8.20 -1.07 13.77
N ARG A 4 -7.75 0.17 13.96
CA ARG A 4 -8.02 1.26 13.02
C ARG A 4 -6.92 1.29 11.97
N VAL A 5 -7.21 0.70 10.82
CA VAL A 5 -6.42 0.83 9.59
C VAL A 5 -6.48 2.31 9.14
N GLN A 6 -5.35 3.02 9.26
CA GLN A 6 -5.11 4.42 8.86
C GLN A 6 -4.25 4.44 7.60
N ASP A 7 -4.70 5.15 6.56
CA ASP A 7 -4.29 4.86 5.19
C ASP A 7 -3.98 6.11 4.37
N VAL A 8 -2.88 6.00 3.61
CA VAL A 8 -2.42 7.01 2.65
C VAL A 8 -1.96 8.30 3.35
N VAL A 9 -1.34 9.22 2.59
CA VAL A 9 -0.36 10.21 3.07
C VAL A 9 -0.53 11.55 2.31
N TRP A 10 -1.53 12.41 2.64
CA TRP A 10 -1.84 13.68 1.93
C TRP A 10 -2.97 14.54 2.54
N ILE A 11 -3.07 15.79 2.07
CA ILE A 11 -3.95 16.90 2.53
C ILE A 11 -4.49 17.66 1.28
N SER A 12 -5.59 18.43 1.27
CA SER A 12 -6.49 18.96 2.30
C SER A 12 -7.92 19.27 1.74
N GLY A 13 -8.85 19.71 2.60
CA GLY A 13 -10.17 20.27 2.18
C GLY A 13 -11.32 19.98 3.16
N CYS A 14 -12.04 21.01 3.61
CA CYS A 14 -13.16 20.91 4.58
C CYS A 14 -14.54 20.87 3.88
N GLY A 15 -15.55 20.19 4.44
CA GLY A 15 -16.96 20.39 4.05
C GLY A 15 -17.95 19.23 4.29
N SER A 16 -18.72 19.32 5.38
CA SER A 16 -20.12 18.84 5.62
C SER A 16 -20.62 17.45 5.17
N GLU A 17 -21.26 16.74 6.10
CA GLU A 17 -21.86 15.40 5.95
C GLU A 17 -23.11 15.29 5.06
N SER A 18 -23.30 14.10 4.46
CA SER A 18 -24.61 13.55 4.10
C SER A 18 -24.62 12.02 4.19
N LYS A 19 -25.68 11.45 4.77
CA LYS A 19 -25.76 10.01 5.12
C LYS A 19 -25.83 9.09 3.90
N ARG A 20 -24.74 8.38 3.63
CA ARG A 20 -24.70 7.05 2.99
C ARG A 20 -23.83 6.14 3.85
N SER A 21 -24.23 4.87 4.03
CA SER A 21 -23.61 3.83 4.90
C SER A 21 -22.25 4.23 5.49
N CYS A 22 -22.28 4.80 6.71
CA CYS A 22 -21.24 5.73 7.18
C CYS A 22 -19.98 5.02 7.69
N GLN A 23 -19.25 4.40 6.78
CA GLN A 23 -17.85 4.07 6.97
C GLN A 23 -17.07 5.37 7.27
N PRO A 24 -16.27 5.44 8.35
CA PRO A 24 -15.55 6.67 8.69
C PRO A 24 -14.60 7.06 7.54
N PRO A 25 -14.42 8.37 7.27
CA PRO A 25 -13.57 8.85 6.19
C PRO A 25 -12.16 8.29 6.36
N ILE A 26 -11.55 7.89 5.24
CA ILE A 26 -10.17 7.39 5.23
C ILE A 26 -9.27 8.50 5.75
N ARG A 27 -8.50 8.21 6.80
CA ARG A 27 -7.60 9.18 7.44
C ARG A 27 -6.20 9.03 6.90
N VAL A 28 -5.64 10.16 6.50
CA VAL A 28 -4.52 10.27 5.58
C VAL A 28 -3.40 11.07 6.26
N LEU A 29 -2.19 10.50 6.45
CA LEU A 29 -1.12 11.02 7.33
C LEU A 29 0.21 11.26 6.58
N GLN A 30 0.66 12.50 6.42
CA GLN A 30 1.90 12.74 5.67
C GLN A 30 3.20 12.45 6.47
N ARG A 31 3.96 11.43 6.04
CA ARG A 31 5.25 11.00 6.61
C ARG A 31 6.23 10.60 5.50
N ALA A 32 7.53 10.65 5.79
CA ALA A 32 8.58 10.19 4.87
C ALA A 32 8.75 8.66 4.93
N LEU A 33 8.92 8.01 3.78
CA LEU A 33 9.21 6.58 3.67
C LEU A 33 10.58 6.38 3.03
N VAL A 34 11.38 5.45 3.58
CA VAL A 34 12.69 5.04 3.02
C VAL A 34 12.51 4.24 1.72
N LEU A 35 11.34 3.64 1.53
CA LEU A 35 10.99 2.81 0.38
C LEU A 35 9.47 2.87 0.12
N GLY A 36 9.07 2.69 -1.14
CA GLY A 36 7.67 2.83 -1.56
C GLY A 36 7.27 4.28 -1.81
N ASP A 37 5.96 4.51 -1.87
CA ASP A 37 5.28 5.82 -1.95
C ASP A 37 4.02 5.87 -1.08
N ALA A 38 3.44 4.72 -0.71
CA ALA A 38 2.39 4.59 0.30
C ALA A 38 2.44 3.21 0.98
N ILE A 39 1.98 3.15 2.23
CA ILE A 39 1.75 1.95 3.03
C ILE A 39 0.43 2.12 3.80
N TRP A 40 -0.06 1.03 4.39
CA TRP A 40 -1.23 1.02 5.29
C TRP A 40 -0.78 0.73 6.72
N ILE A 41 -1.30 1.46 7.70
CA ILE A 41 -0.90 1.33 9.11
C ILE A 41 -2.11 0.95 9.97
N ALA A 42 -2.06 -0.23 10.57
CA ALA A 42 -2.97 -0.66 11.62
C ALA A 42 -2.63 0.06 12.93
N VAL A 43 -3.58 0.83 13.50
CA VAL A 43 -3.40 1.49 14.80
C VAL A 43 -4.33 0.86 15.84
N HIS A 44 -3.77 0.40 16.95
CA HIS A 44 -4.54 -0.18 18.04
C HIS A 44 -5.39 0.88 18.74
N CYS A 45 -6.66 0.59 19.02
CA CYS A 45 -7.59 1.60 19.55
C CYS A 45 -7.19 2.14 20.93
N ASP A 46 -6.64 1.30 21.80
CA ASP A 46 -6.46 1.64 23.22
C ASP A 46 -5.01 2.11 23.49
N SER A 47 -4.01 1.33 23.06
CA SER A 47 -2.59 1.65 23.27
C SER A 47 -1.99 2.61 22.23
N GLN A 48 -2.72 2.96 21.17
CA GLN A 48 -2.22 3.74 20.02
C GLN A 48 -0.99 3.14 19.30
N HIS A 49 -0.63 1.88 19.57
CA HIS A 49 0.47 1.20 18.89
C HIS A 49 0.20 1.10 17.38
N GLU A 50 1.20 1.43 16.57
CA GLU A 50 1.15 1.39 15.12
C GLU A 50 1.84 0.13 14.58
N VAL A 51 1.19 -0.57 13.64
CA VAL A 51 1.68 -1.77 12.97
C VAL A 51 1.55 -1.56 11.46
N VAL A 52 2.64 -1.74 10.71
CA VAL A 52 2.61 -1.67 9.24
C VAL A 52 1.96 -2.94 8.69
N LEU A 53 0.96 -2.80 7.83
CA LEU A 53 0.40 -3.94 7.08
C LEU A 53 1.36 -4.36 5.95
N ASP A 54 1.30 -5.63 5.54
CA ASP A 54 2.17 -6.25 4.52
C ASP A 54 2.20 -5.60 3.12
N LEU A 55 1.43 -4.52 2.89
CA LEU A 55 1.21 -3.90 1.61
C LEU A 55 2.06 -2.63 1.44
N ILE A 56 2.77 -2.54 0.31
CA ILE A 56 3.56 -1.37 -0.06
C ILE A 56 3.29 -0.97 -1.50
N VAL A 57 2.95 0.30 -1.72
CA VAL A 57 2.75 0.84 -3.06
C VAL A 57 4.03 1.47 -3.56
N LYS A 58 4.45 1.13 -4.79
CA LYS A 58 5.38 1.94 -5.58
C LYS A 58 4.64 2.55 -6.76
N ARG A 59 4.42 3.87 -6.74
CA ARG A 59 3.81 4.61 -7.84
C ARG A 59 4.89 4.94 -8.88
N LYS A 60 4.58 4.72 -10.15
CA LYS A 60 5.48 5.08 -11.27
C LYS A 60 4.68 5.57 -12.47
N ARG A 61 5.24 6.48 -13.29
CA ARG A 61 4.65 6.78 -14.60
C ARG A 61 5.13 5.75 -15.62
N LEU A 62 4.38 5.56 -16.70
CA LEU A 62 4.73 4.62 -17.76
C LEU A 62 6.08 4.98 -18.44
N ASP A 63 6.34 6.27 -18.67
CA ASP A 63 7.60 6.75 -19.23
C ASP A 63 8.78 6.58 -18.25
N ASP A 64 8.60 6.90 -16.97
CA ASP A 64 9.60 6.63 -15.92
C ASP A 64 9.90 5.12 -15.79
N LEU A 65 8.90 4.27 -15.98
CA LEU A 65 9.05 2.82 -15.98
C LEU A 65 9.90 2.38 -17.17
N CYS A 66 9.57 2.84 -18.39
CA CYS A 66 10.33 2.54 -19.61
C CYS A 66 11.80 2.96 -19.48
N ALA A 67 12.06 4.17 -18.98
CA ALA A 67 13.41 4.65 -18.71
C ALA A 67 14.13 3.73 -17.71
N SER A 68 13.47 3.39 -16.60
CA SER A 68 14.09 2.58 -15.55
C SER A 68 14.38 1.12 -15.89
N ILE A 69 13.67 0.56 -16.88
CA ILE A 69 13.97 -0.79 -17.39
C ILE A 69 15.26 -0.73 -18.23
N LYS A 70 15.41 0.30 -19.09
CA LYS A 70 16.62 0.49 -19.91
C LYS A 70 17.88 0.73 -19.10
N ASP A 71 17.78 1.53 -18.03
CA ASP A 71 18.92 1.91 -17.19
C ASP A 71 19.11 1.01 -15.95
N ASN A 72 18.44 -0.14 -15.93
CA ASN A 72 18.50 -1.18 -14.88
C ASN A 72 18.04 -0.74 -13.46
N ARG A 73 17.65 0.52 -13.24
CA ARG A 73 17.12 0.97 -11.93
C ARG A 73 15.83 0.26 -11.52
N PHE A 74 15.10 -0.33 -12.47
CA PHE A 74 13.91 -1.13 -12.18
C PHE A 74 14.25 -2.37 -11.35
N GLU A 75 15.34 -3.09 -11.67
CA GLU A 75 15.74 -4.28 -10.91
C GLU A 75 16.24 -3.93 -9.49
N GLU A 76 17.02 -2.85 -9.33
CA GLU A 76 17.43 -2.35 -8.02
C GLU A 76 16.21 -2.01 -7.14
N GLN A 77 15.23 -1.32 -7.72
CA GLN A 77 13.99 -0.95 -7.01
C GLN A 77 13.18 -2.19 -6.60
N LYS A 78 13.09 -3.21 -7.45
CA LYS A 78 12.45 -4.49 -7.10
C LYS A 78 13.22 -5.25 -6.03
N ALA A 79 14.55 -5.29 -6.10
CA ALA A 79 15.40 -5.94 -5.12
C ALA A 79 15.21 -5.32 -3.73
N ARG A 80 15.21 -3.99 -3.63
CA ARG A 80 14.94 -3.26 -2.38
C ARG A 80 13.54 -3.54 -1.83
N LEU A 81 12.51 -3.64 -2.68
CA LEU A 81 11.15 -4.00 -2.26
C LEU A 81 11.07 -5.43 -1.72
N LYS A 82 11.73 -6.41 -2.35
CA LYS A 82 11.83 -7.78 -1.80
C LYS A 82 12.51 -7.82 -0.42
N LEU A 83 13.56 -7.03 -0.24
CA LEU A 83 14.32 -6.94 1.01
C LEU A 83 13.60 -6.15 2.12
N SER A 84 12.44 -5.54 1.84
CA SER A 84 11.68 -4.78 2.84
C SER A 84 10.90 -5.64 3.85
N GLY A 85 10.79 -6.95 3.60
CA GLY A 85 9.97 -7.87 4.39
C GLY A 85 8.45 -7.80 4.11
N LEU A 86 7.99 -6.77 3.39
CA LEU A 86 6.58 -6.59 3.04
C LEU A 86 6.18 -7.54 1.90
N ARG A 87 5.14 -8.33 2.13
CA ARG A 87 4.77 -9.48 1.28
C ARG A 87 3.92 -9.13 0.06
N ASP A 88 3.27 -7.97 0.05
CA ASP A 88 2.37 -7.53 -1.04
C ASP A 88 2.79 -6.18 -1.65
N PRO A 89 3.89 -6.14 -2.43
CA PRO A 89 4.32 -4.96 -3.17
C PRO A 89 3.45 -4.73 -4.43
N ILE A 90 2.87 -3.53 -4.50
CA ILE A 90 1.97 -3.08 -5.56
C ILE A 90 2.64 -1.97 -6.38
N TYR A 91 2.99 -2.25 -7.63
CA TYR A 91 3.38 -1.21 -8.59
C TYR A 91 2.14 -0.55 -9.19
N LEU A 92 1.91 0.71 -8.85
CA LEU A 92 0.81 1.53 -9.37
C LEU A 92 1.32 2.38 -10.54
N VAL A 93 1.13 1.87 -11.76
CA VAL A 93 1.64 2.49 -12.99
C VAL A 93 0.59 3.41 -13.58
N LYS A 94 0.88 4.72 -13.61
CA LYS A 94 0.04 5.71 -14.29
C LYS A 94 0.40 5.76 -15.77
N ALA A 95 -0.61 5.65 -16.63
CA ALA A 95 -0.50 5.88 -18.07
C ALA A 95 0.04 7.28 -18.37
N TYR A 96 0.98 7.35 -19.32
CA TYR A 96 1.53 8.59 -19.86
C TYR A 96 2.04 8.30 -21.27
N ASN A 97 1.64 9.12 -22.24
CA ASN A 97 1.95 8.96 -23.68
C ASN A 97 1.90 7.49 -24.17
N THR A 98 0.82 6.78 -23.81
CA THR A 98 0.76 5.32 -23.87
C THR A 98 1.01 4.75 -25.27
N GLN A 99 0.48 5.41 -26.31
CA GLN A 99 0.61 4.95 -27.69
C GLN A 99 2.07 4.93 -28.14
N SER A 100 2.76 6.08 -28.08
CA SER A 100 4.17 6.21 -28.46
C SER A 100 5.10 5.33 -27.61
N ASN A 101 4.80 5.16 -26.31
CA ASN A 101 5.56 4.28 -25.42
C ASN A 101 5.36 2.78 -25.74
N LEU A 102 4.16 2.36 -26.14
CA LEU A 102 3.90 0.98 -26.59
C LEU A 102 4.53 0.69 -27.96
N GLU A 103 4.48 1.64 -28.89
CA GLU A 103 5.14 1.52 -30.20
C GLU A 103 6.66 1.40 -30.06
N SER A 104 7.27 2.20 -29.17
CA SER A 104 8.72 2.23 -28.98
C SER A 104 9.25 1.11 -28.08
N TYR A 105 8.49 0.71 -27.05
CA TYR A 105 8.98 -0.13 -25.95
C TYR A 105 8.03 -1.27 -25.55
N GLY A 106 6.95 -1.51 -26.29
CA GLY A 106 5.88 -2.45 -25.94
C GLY A 106 6.40 -3.81 -25.50
N GLN A 107 7.21 -4.48 -26.33
CA GLN A 107 7.76 -5.81 -26.02
C GLN A 107 8.57 -5.82 -24.71
N MET A 108 9.43 -4.82 -24.49
CA MET A 108 10.22 -4.68 -23.27
C MET A 108 9.32 -4.47 -22.03
N ILE A 109 8.30 -3.61 -22.14
CA ILE A 109 7.31 -3.38 -21.07
C ILE A 109 6.56 -4.69 -20.74
N TYR A 110 6.13 -5.43 -21.76
CA TYR A 110 5.41 -6.70 -21.57
C TYR A 110 6.29 -7.75 -20.88
N THR A 111 7.52 -7.97 -21.35
CA THR A 111 8.46 -8.93 -20.75
C THR A 111 8.72 -8.59 -19.29
N SER A 112 9.17 -7.36 -18.98
CA SER A 112 9.47 -6.94 -17.61
C SER A 112 8.23 -6.95 -16.70
N LYS A 113 7.02 -6.72 -17.25
CA LYS A 113 5.75 -6.91 -16.53
C LYS A 113 5.52 -8.37 -16.16
N PHE A 114 5.63 -9.29 -17.13
CA PHE A 114 5.42 -10.72 -16.88
C PHE A 114 6.44 -11.27 -15.87
N GLU A 115 7.72 -10.94 -16.01
CA GLU A 115 8.77 -11.30 -15.05
C GLU A 115 8.47 -10.79 -13.64
N THR A 116 8.04 -9.53 -13.52
CA THR A 116 7.74 -8.90 -12.23
C THR A 116 6.52 -9.54 -11.56
N MET A 117 5.49 -9.89 -12.33
CA MET A 117 4.30 -10.57 -11.79
C MET A 117 4.59 -12.02 -11.42
N LEU A 118 5.25 -12.79 -12.28
CA LEU A 118 5.42 -14.24 -12.13
C LEU A 118 6.62 -14.64 -11.26
N LEU A 119 7.76 -13.97 -11.43
CA LEU A 119 9.02 -14.34 -10.74
C LEU A 119 9.21 -13.58 -9.43
N ASN A 120 8.44 -12.50 -9.19
CA ASN A 120 8.63 -11.66 -8.01
C ASN A 120 7.37 -11.58 -7.12
N ASN A 121 6.22 -12.11 -7.57
CA ASN A 121 4.92 -12.03 -6.89
C ASN A 121 4.44 -10.59 -6.64
N PHE A 122 4.80 -9.65 -7.52
CA PHE A 122 4.42 -8.24 -7.38
C PHE A 122 3.09 -7.98 -8.10
N GLN A 123 2.19 -7.24 -7.46
CA GLN A 123 0.98 -6.76 -8.14
C GLN A 123 1.33 -5.59 -9.06
N LEU A 124 0.83 -5.60 -10.30
CA LEU A 124 0.98 -4.48 -11.24
C LEU A 124 -0.38 -3.91 -11.62
N LYS A 125 -0.72 -2.72 -11.08
CA LYS A 125 -1.97 -2.02 -11.39
C LYS A 125 -1.69 -0.85 -12.35
N ALA A 126 -2.15 -0.98 -13.59
CA ALA A 126 -2.21 0.15 -14.51
C ALA A 126 -3.42 1.05 -14.18
N THR A 127 -3.24 2.37 -14.30
CA THR A 127 -4.30 3.38 -14.15
C THR A 127 -4.21 4.43 -15.25
N PRO A 128 -5.35 4.88 -15.83
CA PRO A 128 -5.34 5.86 -16.92
C PRO A 128 -4.91 7.26 -16.45
N ASP A 129 -5.33 7.65 -15.25
CA ASP A 129 -5.06 8.96 -14.68
C ASP A 129 -4.73 8.89 -13.18
N TRP A 130 -4.53 10.06 -12.57
CA TRP A 130 -4.23 10.12 -11.13
C TRP A 130 -5.48 9.93 -10.26
N LYS A 131 -6.69 10.20 -10.78
CA LYS A 131 -7.94 9.98 -10.03
C LYS A 131 -8.19 8.49 -9.84
N ALA A 132 -8.02 7.69 -10.89
CA ALA A 132 -8.06 6.23 -10.82
C ALA A 132 -6.93 5.64 -9.95
N SER A 133 -5.77 6.32 -9.84
CA SER A 133 -4.75 5.97 -8.84
C SER A 133 -5.26 6.15 -7.41
N VAL A 134 -5.93 7.27 -7.11
CA VAL A 134 -6.50 7.55 -5.78
C VAL A 134 -7.68 6.62 -5.48
N GLU A 135 -8.58 6.41 -6.44
CA GLU A 135 -9.72 5.49 -6.34
C GLU A 135 -9.27 4.06 -6.03
N PHE A 136 -8.19 3.58 -6.68
CA PHE A 136 -7.59 2.29 -6.37
C PHE A 136 -7.10 2.19 -4.92
N LEU A 137 -6.44 3.24 -4.40
CA LEU A 137 -5.99 3.27 -3.00
C LEU A 137 -7.19 3.28 -2.03
N VAL A 138 -8.20 4.11 -2.29
CA VAL A 138 -9.46 4.16 -1.52
C VAL A 138 -10.12 2.77 -1.49
N ARG A 139 -10.25 2.11 -2.64
CA ARG A 139 -10.87 0.78 -2.71
C ARG A 139 -10.03 -0.30 -2.02
N ARG A 140 -8.69 -0.20 -2.06
CA ARG A 140 -7.80 -1.11 -1.32
C ARG A 140 -7.91 -0.91 0.19
N SER A 141 -8.03 0.34 0.65
CA SER A 141 -8.30 0.72 2.05
C SER A 141 -9.61 0.15 2.59
N GLU A 142 -10.70 0.24 1.82
CA GLU A 142 -11.98 -0.38 2.17
C GLU A 142 -11.83 -1.91 2.36
N VAL A 143 -11.20 -2.60 1.40
CA VAL A 143 -10.98 -4.06 1.48
C VAL A 143 -10.12 -4.44 2.69
N LEU A 144 -9.09 -3.66 3.03
CA LEU A 144 -8.25 -3.92 4.20
C LEU A 144 -8.99 -3.70 5.51
N ARG A 145 -9.88 -2.70 5.58
CA ARG A 145 -10.76 -2.46 6.72
C ARG A 145 -11.74 -3.62 6.91
N ASP A 146 -12.33 -4.13 5.84
CA ASP A 146 -13.26 -5.25 5.87
C ASP A 146 -12.55 -6.57 6.24
N LEU A 147 -11.31 -6.76 5.80
CA LEU A 147 -10.48 -7.94 6.14
C LEU A 147 -10.04 -7.96 7.62
N HIS A 148 -9.76 -6.79 8.21
CA HIS A 148 -9.30 -6.67 9.60
C HIS A 148 -10.43 -6.31 10.59
N GLN A 149 -11.69 -6.61 10.24
CA GLN A 149 -12.80 -6.49 11.18
C GLN A 149 -12.59 -7.40 12.40
N PRO A 150 -13.00 -6.98 13.61
CA PRO A 150 -12.97 -7.87 14.77
C PRO A 150 -13.85 -9.10 14.53
N ILE A 151 -13.33 -10.30 14.79
CA ILE A 151 -14.13 -11.53 14.73
C ILE A 151 -15.29 -11.40 15.74
N PRO A 152 -16.56 -11.44 15.31
CA PRO A 152 -17.69 -11.36 16.23
C PRO A 152 -17.70 -12.58 17.17
N GLY A 153 -17.62 -12.32 18.48
CA GLY A 153 -17.51 -13.36 19.51
C GLY A 153 -16.09 -13.72 19.95
N GLY A 154 -15.05 -13.07 19.41
CA GLY A 154 -13.67 -13.27 19.88
C GLY A 154 -13.46 -12.79 21.32
N VAL A 155 -13.13 -13.72 22.23
CA VAL A 155 -12.81 -13.43 23.63
C VAL A 155 -11.67 -12.40 23.72
N GLN A 156 -11.88 -11.34 24.50
CA GLN A 156 -10.82 -10.37 24.80
C GLN A 156 -9.71 -11.06 25.61
N GLY A 157 -8.47 -11.03 25.10
CA GLY A 157 -7.27 -11.41 25.87
C GLY A 157 -6.57 -12.73 25.54
N GLN A 158 -6.92 -13.45 24.47
CA GLN A 158 -6.20 -14.68 24.06
C GLN A 158 -5.86 -14.73 22.57
N GLY A 159 -5.02 -13.78 22.12
CA GLY A 159 -4.23 -13.94 20.90
C GLY A 159 -2.84 -14.53 21.20
N PRO A 160 -2.14 -15.14 20.23
CA PRO A 160 -0.79 -15.66 20.44
C PRO A 160 0.26 -14.56 20.65
N TRP A 161 -0.08 -13.31 20.31
CA TRP A 161 0.69 -12.12 20.65
C TRP A 161 0.42 -11.78 22.13
N ARG A 162 1.20 -12.35 23.04
CA ARG A 162 1.33 -11.78 24.39
C ARG A 162 2.14 -10.50 24.27
N ASP A 163 1.66 -9.44 24.91
CA ASP A 163 2.49 -8.30 25.24
C ASP A 163 3.45 -8.72 26.36
N ASP A 164 4.52 -9.45 26.03
CA ASP A 164 5.64 -9.74 26.95
C ASP A 164 6.53 -8.50 27.14
N CYS A 165 5.89 -7.37 27.47
CA CYS A 165 6.55 -6.24 28.12
C CYS A 165 6.68 -6.60 29.60
N GLY A 166 7.78 -7.28 29.93
CA GLY A 166 8.12 -7.64 31.30
C GLY A 166 8.12 -6.43 32.22
N ASP A 167 7.34 -6.51 33.30
CA ASP A 167 7.50 -5.66 34.46
C ASP A 167 8.73 -6.15 35.23
N ASP A 168 9.91 -5.65 34.83
CA ASP A 168 11.19 -5.92 35.49
C ASP A 168 11.27 -5.18 36.83
N GLY A 169 10.41 -5.61 37.76
CA GLY A 169 10.34 -5.15 39.14
C GLY A 169 11.59 -5.55 39.92
N LEU A 170 12.65 -4.75 39.79
CA LEU A 170 13.74 -4.67 40.74
C LEU A 170 13.44 -3.52 41.72
N GLY A 171 13.34 -3.85 43.01
CA GLY A 171 13.02 -2.91 44.09
C GLY A 171 14.21 -2.25 44.77
#